data_AF-A0A7Z9IFC1-F1
#
_entry.id   AF-A0A7Z9IFC1-F1
#
_cell.length_a   1.000
_cell.length_b   1.000
_cell.length_c   1.000
_cell.angle_alpha   90.00
_cell.angle_beta   90.00
_cell.angle_gamma   90.00
#
_symmetry.space_group_name_H-M   'P 1'
#
loop_
_entity.id
_entity.type
_entity.pdbx_description
1 polymer ?
#
loop_
_entity_poly.entity_id
_entity_poly.type
_entity_poly.pdbx_seq_one_letter_code
_entity_poly.pdbx_strand_id
1 'polypeptide(L)'
;MLIPIGTDVHHKRNPTVTYLFIGLNLLVFALQWSLERSGGLDSNSETTRAISGALADAKLSQGNFHFYALVTYQFLHGSWMHILGNMVFLLPFGKTVEDRMGHIGFAMFYLGCGAFGGGMHTLLSSSPVIGASGSVCAVTAAFIVLAPKTNIKVLLIFFIIGIYQIPSMLLVLFFVLFDVFSLLASFAGANSQPTAWVVHLGGYASGFVVTFALLGLGIIASTEFDLTQVFKQAKRRREFKQVIAQAQPNRIHKEKEVTPLELIRARLSDFVAQGNDLSAADFYLDELKLHPKLKLNQQTHAAIAKALMLDGRIEDGVEVYEKYLTEHKNANDRGEVALLLTAKYVRILKNYKRAKELLKQFNSEFSDKHKHFVTTLENEIQHDSLST
;
A
#
# COMPACT_ATOMS: atom_id res chain seq x y z
N MET A 1 -18.03 -7.44 35.55
CA MET A 1 -16.98 -8.37 35.04
C MET A 1 -16.76 -8.06 33.56
N LEU A 2 -15.53 -8.15 33.05
CA LEU A 2 -15.22 -8.08 31.61
C LEU A 2 -15.24 -9.52 31.08
N ILE A 3 -16.27 -9.90 30.33
CA ILE A 3 -16.48 -11.28 29.88
C ILE A 3 -16.32 -11.32 28.36
N PRO A 4 -15.23 -11.88 27.81
CA PRO A 4 -15.11 -12.11 26.39
C PRO A 4 -16.12 -13.19 25.96
N ILE A 5 -17.09 -12.84 25.11
CA ILE A 5 -18.15 -13.74 24.64
C ILE A 5 -17.95 -14.17 23.19
N GLY A 6 -17.03 -13.54 22.45
CA GLY A 6 -16.74 -13.90 21.06
C GLY A 6 -15.74 -12.96 20.40
N THR A 7 -15.37 -13.28 19.17
CA THR A 7 -14.47 -12.48 18.33
C THR A 7 -15.12 -12.26 16.95
N ASP A 8 -14.59 -11.31 16.18
CA ASP A 8 -14.96 -11.11 14.77
C ASP A 8 -14.14 -11.98 13.78
N VAL A 9 -13.44 -13.00 14.28
CA VAL A 9 -12.70 -13.96 13.44
C VAL A 9 -13.63 -14.97 12.80
N HIS A 10 -13.47 -15.19 11.50
CA HIS A 10 -14.10 -16.30 10.78
C HIS A 10 -13.28 -17.59 10.95
N HIS A 11 -13.90 -18.64 11.51
CA HIS A 11 -13.29 -19.96 11.69
C HIS A 11 -13.58 -20.86 10.48
N LYS A 12 -12.59 -21.65 10.04
CA LYS A 12 -12.74 -22.65 8.97
C LYS A 12 -12.94 -24.06 9.53
N ARG A 13 -12.39 -24.33 10.71
CA ARG A 13 -12.43 -25.62 11.42
C ARG A 13 -13.39 -25.55 12.60
N ASN A 14 -14.03 -26.68 12.90
CA ASN A 14 -14.82 -26.84 14.11
C ASN A 14 -13.88 -26.91 15.33
N PRO A 15 -14.12 -26.17 16.40
CA PRO A 15 -13.20 -26.07 17.53
C PRO A 15 -13.41 -27.22 18.55
N THR A 16 -13.25 -28.45 18.07
CA THR A 16 -13.56 -29.69 18.80
C THR A 16 -12.72 -29.85 20.06
N VAL A 17 -11.42 -29.57 20.00
CA VAL A 17 -10.50 -29.72 21.14
C VAL A 17 -10.75 -28.63 22.19
N THR A 18 -11.08 -27.42 21.76
CA THR A 18 -11.51 -26.34 22.66
C THR A 18 -12.74 -26.78 23.47
N TYR A 19 -13.76 -27.32 22.80
CA TYR A 19 -14.94 -27.84 23.50
C TYR A 19 -14.64 -29.05 24.37
N LEU A 20 -13.77 -29.96 23.92
CA LEU A 20 -13.34 -31.12 24.69
C LEU A 20 -12.65 -30.69 25.99
N PHE A 21 -11.70 -29.75 25.93
CA PHE A 21 -11.04 -29.23 27.13
C PHE A 21 -12.02 -28.51 28.05
N ILE A 22 -12.95 -27.72 27.51
CA ILE A 22 -13.99 -27.09 28.34
C ILE A 22 -14.84 -28.17 29.04
N GLY A 23 -15.31 -29.17 28.30
CA GLY A 23 -16.10 -30.27 28.86
C GLY A 23 -15.34 -31.07 29.92
N LEU A 24 -14.06 -31.38 29.67
CA LEU A 24 -13.22 -32.11 30.61
C LEU A 24 -12.98 -31.31 31.90
N ASN A 25 -12.72 -30.01 31.80
CA ASN A 25 -12.58 -29.13 32.97
C ASN A 25 -13.87 -29.09 33.80
N LEU A 26 -15.03 -28.94 33.14
CA LEU A 26 -16.32 -28.93 33.81
C LEU A 26 -16.62 -30.27 34.49
N LEU A 27 -16.30 -31.40 33.84
CA LEU A 27 -16.50 -32.73 34.39
C LEU A 27 -15.62 -32.99 35.62
N VAL A 28 -14.32 -32.67 35.51
CA VAL A 28 -13.37 -32.82 36.62
C VAL A 28 -13.78 -31.93 37.80
N PHE A 29 -14.19 -30.69 37.54
CA PHE A 29 -14.65 -29.81 38.60
C PHE A 29 -15.96 -30.29 39.24
N ALA A 30 -16.92 -30.82 38.47
CA ALA A 30 -18.12 -31.43 39.02
C ALA A 30 -17.79 -32.61 39.94
N LEU A 31 -16.80 -33.43 39.56
CA LEU A 31 -16.29 -34.51 40.41
C LEU A 31 -15.63 -33.95 41.69
N GLN A 32 -14.75 -32.95 41.59
CA GLN A 32 -14.13 -32.30 42.75
C GLN A 32 -15.20 -31.77 43.73
N TRP A 33 -16.19 -31.05 43.20
CA TRP A 33 -17.28 -30.44 43.97
C TRP A 33 -18.20 -31.47 44.62
N SER A 34 -18.43 -32.61 43.97
CA SER A 34 -19.19 -33.74 44.53
C SER A 34 -18.42 -34.43 45.66
N LEU A 35 -17.12 -34.69 45.47
CA LEU A 35 -16.29 -35.36 46.47
C LEU A 35 -16.12 -34.50 47.72
N GLU A 36 -15.92 -33.20 47.56
CA GLU A 36 -15.84 -32.24 48.67
C GLU A 36 -17.11 -32.24 49.52
N ARG A 37 -18.30 -32.31 48.89
CA ARG A 37 -19.58 -32.47 49.62
C ARG A 37 -19.74 -33.80 50.34
N SER A 38 -19.09 -34.85 49.85
CA SER A 38 -19.11 -36.18 50.46
C SER A 38 -18.06 -36.35 51.56
N GLY A 39 -17.43 -35.25 52.02
CA GLY A 39 -16.40 -35.25 53.08
C GLY A 39 -14.96 -35.30 52.56
N GLY A 40 -14.75 -35.45 51.25
CA GLY A 40 -13.43 -35.41 50.63
C GLY A 40 -12.40 -36.35 51.27
N LEU A 41 -11.25 -35.81 51.68
CA LEU A 41 -10.19 -36.55 52.36
C LEU A 41 -10.56 -37.02 53.77
N ASP A 42 -11.59 -36.42 54.38
CA ASP A 42 -12.08 -36.76 55.72
C ASP A 42 -13.36 -37.61 55.67
N SER A 43 -13.73 -38.11 54.48
CA SER A 43 -14.93 -38.92 54.29
C SER A 43 -14.84 -40.27 55.01
N ASN A 44 -15.97 -40.76 55.53
CA ASN A 44 -16.05 -42.12 56.06
C ASN A 44 -16.00 -43.20 54.95
N SER A 45 -16.19 -42.83 53.68
CA SER A 45 -16.06 -43.73 52.54
C SER A 45 -14.60 -43.85 52.10
N GLU A 46 -14.07 -45.08 52.08
CA GLU A 46 -12.73 -45.37 51.57
C GLU A 46 -12.59 -44.95 50.10
N THR A 47 -13.62 -45.17 49.28
CA THR A 47 -13.63 -44.77 47.87
C THR A 47 -13.55 -43.26 47.71
N THR A 48 -14.33 -42.49 48.47
CA THR A 48 -14.28 -41.02 48.42
C THR A 48 -12.90 -40.52 48.82
N ARG A 49 -12.34 -41.05 49.91
CA ARG A 49 -10.97 -40.72 50.36
C ARG A 49 -9.92 -41.03 49.30
N ALA A 50 -9.97 -42.21 48.69
CA ALA A 50 -9.01 -42.63 47.66
C ALA A 50 -9.05 -41.72 46.43
N ILE A 51 -10.24 -41.39 45.93
CA ILE A 51 -10.39 -40.49 44.76
C ILE A 51 -9.97 -39.06 45.13
N SER A 52 -10.33 -38.56 46.32
CA SER A 52 -9.88 -37.25 46.80
C SER A 52 -8.36 -37.18 46.97
N GLY A 53 -7.72 -38.27 47.41
CA GLY A 53 -6.25 -38.40 47.47
C GLY A 53 -5.63 -38.30 46.08
N ALA A 54 -6.15 -39.06 45.11
CA ALA A 54 -5.67 -38.99 43.73
C ALA A 54 -5.81 -37.58 43.11
N LEU A 55 -6.89 -36.85 43.43
CA LEU A 55 -7.05 -35.45 43.00
C LEU A 55 -6.10 -34.49 43.73
N ALA A 56 -5.68 -34.81 44.96
CA ALA A 56 -4.65 -34.06 45.66
C ALA A 56 -3.27 -34.27 45.02
N ASP A 57 -2.94 -35.50 44.63
CA ASP A 57 -1.68 -35.85 43.93
C ASP A 57 -1.64 -35.32 42.48
N ALA A 58 -2.80 -35.04 41.89
CA ALA A 58 -2.92 -34.41 40.58
C ALA A 58 -2.61 -32.91 40.60
N LYS A 59 -2.48 -32.28 41.78
CA LYS A 59 -2.04 -30.88 41.93
C LYS A 59 -0.55 -30.78 41.65
N LEU A 60 -0.13 -29.69 41.03
CA LEU A 60 1.27 -29.45 40.77
C LEU A 60 1.90 -28.74 41.97
N SER A 61 2.79 -29.40 42.70
CA SER A 61 3.46 -28.84 43.88
C SER A 61 4.95 -29.17 43.90
N GLN A 62 5.75 -28.29 44.48
CA GLN A 62 7.17 -28.55 44.74
C GLN A 62 7.37 -29.67 45.77
N GLY A 63 6.50 -29.77 46.79
CA GLY A 63 6.66 -30.72 47.89
C GLY A 63 6.23 -32.15 47.57
N ASN A 64 5.29 -32.32 46.64
CA ASN A 64 4.83 -33.62 46.16
C ASN A 64 4.77 -33.61 44.62
N PHE A 65 5.96 -33.56 44.01
CA PHE A 65 6.07 -33.40 42.56
C PHE A 65 5.89 -34.74 41.83
N HIS A 66 4.93 -34.78 40.90
CA HIS A 66 4.76 -35.87 39.96
C HIS A 66 4.80 -35.34 38.53
N PHE A 67 5.45 -36.06 37.61
CA PHE A 67 5.55 -35.63 36.21
C PHE A 67 4.19 -35.46 35.52
N TYR A 68 3.23 -36.35 35.80
CA TYR A 68 1.87 -36.21 35.27
C TYR A 68 1.16 -34.95 35.80
N ALA A 69 1.57 -34.45 36.97
CA ALA A 69 1.00 -33.26 37.58
C ALA A 69 1.23 -32.01 36.74
N LEU A 70 2.25 -31.97 35.85
CA LEU A 70 2.44 -30.90 34.87
C LEU A 70 1.28 -30.78 33.86
N VAL A 71 0.51 -31.85 33.68
CA VAL A 71 -0.67 -31.90 32.81
C VAL A 71 -1.95 -31.88 33.62
N THR A 72 -2.06 -32.72 34.65
CA THR A 72 -3.34 -32.91 35.36
C THR A 72 -3.77 -31.68 36.15
N TYR A 73 -2.84 -30.88 36.68
CA TYR A 73 -3.18 -29.68 37.45
C TYR A 73 -3.99 -28.67 36.64
N GLN A 74 -3.80 -28.65 35.32
CA GLN A 74 -4.48 -27.74 34.40
C GLN A 74 -5.99 -27.99 34.35
N PHE A 75 -6.46 -29.14 34.84
CA PHE A 75 -7.87 -29.52 34.85
C PHE A 75 -8.55 -29.36 36.22
N LEU A 76 -7.77 -29.11 37.27
CA LEU A 76 -8.27 -28.94 38.64
C LEU A 76 -8.66 -27.49 38.89
N HIS A 77 -9.81 -27.25 39.52
CA HIS A 77 -10.26 -25.90 39.87
C HIS A 77 -10.67 -25.82 41.32
N GLY A 78 -10.38 -24.68 41.97
CA GLY A 78 -10.62 -24.47 43.40
C GLY A 78 -11.95 -23.78 43.72
N SER A 79 -12.62 -23.20 42.73
CA SER A 79 -13.90 -22.50 42.93
C SER A 79 -14.65 -22.32 41.61
N TRP A 80 -15.95 -22.02 41.71
CA TRP A 80 -16.81 -21.70 40.55
C TRP A 80 -16.28 -20.53 39.74
N MET A 81 -15.88 -19.43 40.40
CA MET A 81 -15.35 -18.26 39.69
C MET A 81 -14.02 -18.57 38.98
N HIS A 82 -13.20 -19.46 39.55
CA HIS A 82 -11.94 -19.87 38.93
C HIS A 82 -12.19 -20.65 37.62
N ILE A 83 -13.05 -21.67 37.65
CA ILE A 83 -13.37 -22.42 36.42
C ILE A 83 -14.11 -21.57 35.39
N LEU A 84 -15.10 -20.78 35.82
CA LEU A 84 -15.84 -19.92 34.91
C LEU A 84 -14.94 -18.90 34.22
N GLY A 85 -14.01 -18.27 34.96
CA GLY A 85 -13.02 -17.35 34.40
C GLY A 85 -12.17 -18.01 33.32
N ASN A 86 -11.62 -19.20 33.60
CA ASN A 86 -10.79 -19.93 32.64
C ASN A 86 -11.57 -20.32 31.38
N MET A 87 -12.80 -20.84 31.52
CA MET A 87 -13.58 -21.31 30.38
C MET A 87 -14.10 -20.15 29.51
N VAL A 88 -14.47 -19.02 30.13
CA VAL A 88 -14.90 -17.81 29.42
C VAL A 88 -13.78 -17.26 28.54
N PHE A 89 -12.52 -17.33 28.97
CA PHE A 89 -11.38 -16.93 28.14
C PHE A 89 -11.03 -18.02 27.12
N LEU A 90 -10.99 -19.29 27.54
CA LEU A 90 -10.65 -20.39 26.65
C LEU A 90 -11.57 -20.48 25.44
N LEU A 91 -12.86 -20.22 25.60
CA LEU A 91 -13.84 -20.37 24.53
C LEU A 91 -13.58 -19.46 23.31
N PRO A 92 -13.58 -18.11 23.39
CA PRO A 92 -13.37 -17.26 22.22
C PRO A 92 -11.94 -17.36 21.65
N PHE A 93 -10.92 -17.44 22.52
CA PHE A 93 -9.54 -17.47 22.08
C PHE A 93 -9.12 -18.85 21.56
N GLY A 94 -9.48 -19.91 22.28
CA GLY A 94 -9.17 -21.30 21.91
C GLY A 94 -9.69 -21.67 20.55
N LYS A 95 -10.94 -21.29 20.21
CA LYS A 95 -11.51 -21.52 18.88
C LYS A 95 -10.64 -21.00 17.75
N THR A 96 -10.11 -19.79 17.92
CA THR A 96 -9.29 -19.14 16.91
C THR A 96 -7.90 -19.77 16.83
N VAL A 97 -7.28 -20.09 17.96
CA VAL A 97 -5.96 -20.71 17.97
C VAL A 97 -6.03 -22.14 17.42
N GLU A 98 -7.06 -22.91 17.78
CA GLU A 98 -7.32 -24.25 17.25
C GLU A 98 -7.58 -24.23 15.75
N ASP A 99 -8.37 -23.28 15.26
CA ASP A 99 -8.59 -23.11 13.83
C ASP A 99 -7.27 -22.91 13.07
N ARG A 100 -6.32 -22.19 13.66
CA ARG A 100 -5.04 -21.87 13.02
C ARG A 100 -4.00 -22.98 13.14
N MET A 101 -3.90 -23.63 14.30
CA MET A 101 -2.91 -24.69 14.60
C MET A 101 -3.40 -26.10 14.27
N GLY A 102 -4.70 -26.30 14.06
CA GLY A 102 -5.33 -27.61 13.98
C GLY A 102 -5.49 -28.28 15.35
N HIS A 103 -6.28 -29.34 15.42
CA HIS A 103 -6.66 -30.02 16.68
C HIS A 103 -5.43 -30.50 17.48
N ILE A 104 -4.54 -31.27 16.85
CA ILE A 104 -3.40 -31.88 17.53
C ILE A 104 -2.38 -30.81 17.93
N GLY A 105 -2.09 -29.86 17.03
CA GLY A 105 -1.19 -28.73 17.31
C GLY A 105 -1.67 -27.90 18.49
N PHE A 106 -2.98 -27.57 18.53
CA PHE A 106 -3.58 -26.85 19.64
C PHE A 106 -3.56 -27.64 20.96
N ALA A 107 -3.85 -28.94 20.93
CA ALA A 107 -3.80 -29.79 22.12
C ALA A 107 -2.40 -29.80 22.75
N MET A 108 -1.37 -30.04 21.93
CA MET A 108 0.03 -30.04 22.38
C MET A 108 0.46 -28.65 22.86
N PHE A 109 0.06 -27.60 22.14
CA PHE A 109 0.35 -26.22 22.51
C PHE A 109 -0.25 -25.85 23.88
N TYR A 110 -1.54 -26.14 24.08
CA TYR A 110 -2.26 -25.86 25.32
C TYR A 110 -1.61 -26.56 26.51
N LEU A 111 -1.39 -27.88 26.39
CA LEU A 111 -0.83 -28.69 27.47
C LEU A 111 0.63 -28.34 27.75
N GLY A 112 1.43 -28.13 26.69
CA GLY A 112 2.86 -27.85 26.80
C GLY A 112 3.15 -26.45 27.36
N CYS A 113 2.45 -25.42 26.90
CA CYS A 113 2.63 -24.07 27.45
C CYS A 113 2.07 -23.95 28.87
N GLY A 114 0.97 -24.67 29.17
CA GLY A 114 0.49 -24.84 30.54
C GLY A 114 1.56 -25.44 31.44
N ALA A 115 2.10 -26.60 31.05
CA ALA A 115 3.16 -27.29 31.79
C ALA A 115 4.39 -26.40 32.01
N PHE A 116 4.77 -25.57 31.03
CA PHE A 116 5.84 -24.60 31.19
C PHE A 116 5.52 -23.53 32.25
N GLY A 117 4.33 -22.93 32.20
CA GLY A 117 3.90 -21.93 33.20
C GLY A 117 3.80 -22.51 34.62
N GLY A 118 3.20 -23.69 34.76
CA GLY A 118 3.13 -24.42 36.03
C GLY A 118 4.51 -24.82 36.55
N GLY A 119 5.37 -25.33 35.67
CA GLY A 119 6.75 -25.71 36.00
C GLY A 119 7.56 -24.52 36.50
N MET A 120 7.50 -23.37 35.81
CA MET A 120 8.13 -22.13 36.26
C MET A 120 7.69 -21.73 37.67
N HIS A 121 6.38 -21.83 37.95
CA HIS A 121 5.87 -21.52 39.28
C HIS A 121 6.42 -22.48 40.34
N THR A 122 6.44 -23.79 40.09
CA THR A 122 6.96 -24.76 41.07
C THR A 122 8.43 -24.59 41.42
N LEU A 123 9.21 -23.96 40.53
CA LEU A 123 10.60 -23.63 40.80
C LEU A 123 10.75 -22.38 41.69
N LEU A 124 9.74 -21.52 41.74
CA LEU A 124 9.77 -20.22 42.40
C LEU A 124 8.92 -20.17 43.68
N SER A 125 8.04 -21.15 43.89
CA SER A 125 7.12 -21.19 45.01
C SER A 125 6.79 -22.62 45.43
N SER A 126 6.68 -22.82 46.74
CA SER A 126 6.27 -24.10 47.34
C SER A 126 4.76 -24.33 47.35
N SER A 127 3.96 -23.30 47.05
CA SER A 127 2.50 -23.39 47.05
C SER A 127 2.00 -24.20 45.85
N PRO A 128 1.07 -25.17 46.05
CA PRO A 128 0.50 -25.93 44.96
C PRO A 128 -0.22 -25.07 43.93
N VAL A 129 -0.19 -25.51 42.67
CA VAL A 129 -0.88 -24.92 41.53
C VAL A 129 -2.01 -25.82 41.10
N ILE A 130 -3.16 -25.20 40.83
CA ILE A 130 -4.29 -25.78 40.14
C ILE A 130 -4.84 -24.77 39.14
N GLY A 131 -5.42 -25.25 38.06
CA GLY A 131 -6.19 -24.43 37.14
C GLY A 131 -5.60 -24.36 35.74
N ALA A 132 -6.50 -24.21 34.78
CA ALA A 132 -6.20 -24.06 33.36
C ALA A 132 -5.51 -22.72 32.99
N SER A 133 -5.37 -21.80 33.95
CA SER A 133 -5.08 -20.39 33.66
C SER A 133 -3.76 -20.18 32.92
N GLY A 134 -2.70 -20.92 33.23
CA GLY A 134 -1.43 -20.85 32.47
C GLY A 134 -1.61 -21.18 30.99
N SER A 135 -2.36 -22.24 30.68
CA SER A 135 -2.67 -22.66 29.32
C SER A 135 -3.59 -21.65 28.63
N VAL A 136 -4.57 -21.11 29.36
CA VAL A 136 -5.47 -20.07 28.84
C VAL A 136 -4.73 -18.76 28.54
N CYS A 137 -3.78 -18.35 29.39
CA CYS A 137 -2.90 -17.21 29.14
C CYS A 137 -2.03 -17.45 27.90
N ALA A 138 -1.49 -18.66 27.72
CA ALA A 138 -0.75 -19.03 26.53
C ALA A 138 -1.61 -18.94 25.25
N VAL A 139 -2.84 -19.47 25.29
CA VAL A 139 -3.81 -19.36 24.19
C VAL A 139 -4.16 -17.90 23.89
N THR A 140 -4.32 -17.08 24.93
CA THR A 140 -4.62 -15.65 24.79
C THR A 140 -3.44 -14.89 24.14
N ALA A 141 -2.20 -15.22 24.50
CA ALA A 141 -1.02 -14.66 23.85
C ALA A 141 -0.87 -15.13 22.39
N ALA A 142 -1.10 -16.42 22.13
CA ALA A 142 -1.11 -16.98 20.78
C ALA A 142 -2.14 -16.29 19.88
N PHE A 143 -3.32 -16.02 20.43
CA PHE A 143 -4.37 -15.28 19.75
C PHE A 143 -3.90 -13.88 19.30
N ILE A 144 -3.16 -13.14 20.13
CA ILE A 144 -2.61 -11.84 19.74
C ILE A 144 -1.53 -11.96 18.65
N VAL A 145 -0.79 -13.06 18.61
CA VAL A 145 0.16 -13.29 17.52
C VAL A 145 -0.56 -13.59 16.21
N LEU A 146 -1.66 -14.35 16.26
CA LEU A 146 -2.39 -14.81 15.08
C LEU A 146 -3.45 -13.83 14.56
N ALA A 147 -4.02 -13.02 15.46
CA ALA A 147 -5.16 -12.14 15.21
C ALA A 147 -5.08 -10.81 16.04
N PRO A 148 -3.97 -10.04 15.94
CA PRO A 148 -3.74 -8.82 16.72
C PRO A 148 -4.74 -7.67 16.46
N LYS A 149 -5.36 -7.60 15.27
CA LYS A 149 -6.25 -6.49 14.88
C LYS A 149 -7.74 -6.81 15.03
N THR A 150 -8.05 -7.95 15.64
CA THR A 150 -9.41 -8.47 15.82
C THR A 150 -10.10 -7.78 16.99
N ASN A 151 -11.42 -7.60 16.90
CA ASN A 151 -12.22 -7.09 18.01
C ASN A 151 -12.83 -8.24 18.81
N ILE A 152 -12.80 -8.11 20.12
CA ILE A 152 -13.40 -9.02 21.06
C ILE A 152 -14.72 -8.43 21.51
N LYS A 153 -15.79 -9.20 21.38
CA LYS A 153 -17.09 -8.87 21.98
C LYS A 153 -16.99 -9.15 23.46
N VAL A 154 -17.07 -8.11 24.26
CA VAL A 154 -16.97 -8.17 25.72
C VAL A 154 -18.31 -7.78 26.31
N LEU A 155 -18.92 -8.69 27.07
CA LEU A 155 -20.05 -8.39 27.93
C LEU A 155 -19.52 -7.71 29.19
N LEU A 156 -19.88 -6.43 29.36
CA LEU A 156 -19.60 -5.66 30.56
C LEU A 156 -20.80 -5.75 31.50
N ILE A 157 -20.59 -6.23 32.72
CA ILE A 157 -21.65 -6.35 33.74
C ILE A 157 -21.55 -5.25 34.83
N PHE A 158 -20.53 -4.38 34.79
CA PHE A 158 -20.38 -3.30 35.77
C PHE A 158 -20.81 -1.94 35.20
N PHE A 159 -21.53 -1.15 36.00
CA PHE A 159 -22.03 0.22 35.75
C PHE A 159 -23.01 0.38 34.58
N ILE A 160 -22.74 -0.21 33.42
CA ILE A 160 -23.60 -0.20 32.23
C ILE A 160 -23.58 -1.63 31.66
N ILE A 161 -24.71 -2.33 31.72
CA ILE A 161 -24.83 -3.67 31.15
C ILE A 161 -24.89 -3.53 29.63
N GLY A 162 -23.90 -4.05 28.93
CA GLY A 162 -23.80 -3.92 27.47
C GLY A 162 -22.74 -4.81 26.84
N ILE A 163 -22.84 -4.98 25.53
CA ILE A 163 -21.85 -5.68 24.71
C ILE A 163 -21.01 -4.63 23.99
N TYR A 164 -19.71 -4.64 24.26
CA TYR A 164 -18.74 -3.71 23.68
C TYR A 164 -17.75 -4.46 22.80
N GLN A 165 -17.27 -3.79 21.75
CA GLN A 165 -16.20 -4.32 20.91
C GLN A 165 -14.89 -3.67 21.33
N ILE A 166 -13.97 -4.48 21.84
CA ILE A 166 -12.67 -4.00 22.34
C ILE A 166 -11.58 -4.59 21.45
N PRO A 167 -10.63 -3.78 20.94
CA PRO A 167 -9.47 -4.30 20.20
C PRO A 167 -8.73 -5.34 21.04
N SER A 168 -8.43 -6.50 20.45
CA SER A 168 -7.87 -7.63 21.18
C SER A 168 -6.56 -7.31 21.88
N MET A 169 -5.66 -6.62 21.18
CA MET A 169 -4.39 -6.17 21.73
C MET A 169 -4.56 -5.33 22.99
N LEU A 170 -5.57 -4.45 23.04
CA LEU A 170 -5.80 -3.61 24.21
C LEU A 170 -6.29 -4.44 25.40
N LEU A 171 -7.24 -5.36 25.16
CA LEU A 171 -7.78 -6.21 26.22
C LEU A 171 -6.69 -7.14 26.80
N VAL A 172 -5.92 -7.81 25.93
CA VAL A 172 -4.88 -8.73 26.37
C VAL A 172 -3.73 -7.98 27.05
N LEU A 173 -3.33 -6.82 26.52
CA LEU A 173 -2.31 -5.99 27.16
C LEU A 173 -2.76 -5.56 28.57
N PHE A 174 -4.03 -5.19 28.75
CA PHE A 174 -4.58 -4.88 30.07
C PHE A 174 -4.40 -6.04 31.06
N PHE A 175 -4.75 -7.28 30.67
CA PHE A 175 -4.59 -8.45 31.55
C PHE A 175 -3.12 -8.78 31.86
N VAL A 176 -2.24 -8.69 30.86
CA VAL A 176 -0.79 -8.88 31.08
C VAL A 176 -0.24 -7.84 32.05
N LEU A 177 -0.59 -6.56 31.86
CA LEU A 177 -0.15 -5.49 32.76
C LEU A 177 -0.73 -5.64 34.17
N PHE A 178 -1.97 -6.10 34.28
CA PHE A 178 -2.60 -6.41 35.56
C PHE A 178 -1.86 -7.53 36.31
N ASP A 179 -1.47 -8.60 35.61
CA ASP A 179 -0.72 -9.71 36.21
C ASP A 179 0.70 -9.27 36.61
N VAL A 180 1.38 -8.46 35.78
CA VAL A 180 2.69 -7.88 36.12
C VAL A 180 2.58 -6.98 37.36
N PHE A 181 1.61 -6.07 37.38
CA PHE A 181 1.40 -5.18 38.51
C PHE A 181 1.09 -5.97 39.79
N SER A 182 0.25 -7.01 39.69
CA SER A 182 -0.13 -7.85 40.82
C SER A 182 1.05 -8.65 41.36
N LEU A 183 1.93 -9.16 40.49
CA LEU A 183 3.18 -9.79 40.89
C LEU A 183 4.11 -8.80 41.62
N LEU A 184 4.31 -7.61 41.06
CA LEU A 184 5.13 -6.57 41.72
C LEU A 184 4.56 -6.15 43.07
N ALA A 185 3.24 -5.98 43.15
CA ALA A 185 2.54 -5.66 44.39
C ALA A 185 2.68 -6.78 45.44
N SER A 186 2.77 -8.04 45.02
CA SER A 186 3.02 -9.16 45.93
C SER A 186 4.40 -9.10 46.57
N PHE A 187 5.44 -8.69 45.83
CA PHE A 187 6.78 -8.45 46.38
C PHE A 187 6.83 -7.25 47.32
N ALA A 188 5.93 -6.28 47.15
CA ALA A 188 5.79 -5.13 48.03
C ALA A 188 4.92 -5.41 49.29
N GLY A 189 4.51 -6.66 49.52
CA GLY A 189 3.74 -7.07 50.71
C GLY A 189 2.23 -6.78 50.64
N ALA A 190 1.71 -6.35 49.48
CA ALA A 190 0.32 -5.93 49.36
C ALA A 190 -0.68 -7.07 49.08
N ASN A 191 -0.24 -8.25 48.67
CA ASN A 191 -1.13 -9.35 48.25
C ASN A 191 -0.62 -10.74 48.69
N SER A 192 -1.53 -11.57 49.21
CA SER A 192 -1.25 -12.93 49.75
C SER A 192 -1.39 -14.08 48.74
N GLN A 193 -1.55 -13.79 47.44
CA GLN A 193 -1.62 -14.82 46.38
C GLN A 193 -0.55 -14.61 45.28
N PRO A 194 0.77 -14.70 45.59
CA PRO A 194 1.85 -14.53 44.59
C PRO A 194 1.82 -15.58 43.45
N THR A 195 1.08 -16.66 43.64
CA THR A 195 1.24 -17.93 42.93
C THR A 195 0.55 -17.96 41.56
N ALA A 196 -0.60 -17.29 41.41
CA ALA A 196 -1.33 -17.28 40.14
C ALA A 196 -0.59 -16.48 39.04
N TRP A 197 0.08 -15.38 39.41
CA TRP A 197 0.67 -14.44 38.45
C TRP A 197 1.88 -15.01 37.71
N VAL A 198 2.72 -15.79 38.40
CA VAL A 198 3.89 -16.43 37.76
C VAL A 198 3.46 -17.42 36.69
N VAL A 199 2.45 -18.24 36.99
CA VAL A 199 1.88 -19.20 36.04
C VAL A 199 1.30 -18.48 34.82
N HIS A 200 0.58 -17.38 35.03
CA HIS A 200 0.00 -16.59 33.94
C HIS A 200 1.09 -15.97 33.04
N LEU A 201 2.10 -15.34 33.64
CA LEU A 201 3.21 -14.72 32.89
C LEU A 201 4.03 -15.76 32.13
N GLY A 202 4.31 -16.91 32.73
CA GLY A 202 4.94 -18.05 32.05
C GLY A 202 4.09 -18.55 30.87
N GLY A 203 2.76 -18.60 31.06
CA GLY A 203 1.79 -18.88 30.00
C GLY A 203 1.85 -17.88 28.85
N TYR A 204 1.72 -16.58 29.13
CA TYR A 204 1.78 -15.54 28.08
C TYR A 204 3.11 -15.58 27.31
N ALA A 205 4.23 -15.70 28.04
CA ALA A 205 5.56 -15.73 27.44
C ALA A 205 5.74 -16.94 26.52
N SER A 206 5.46 -18.15 27.03
CA SER A 206 5.55 -19.38 26.23
C SER A 206 4.60 -19.36 25.04
N GLY A 207 3.35 -18.95 25.25
CA GLY A 207 2.35 -18.88 24.18
C GLY A 207 2.74 -17.91 23.07
N PHE A 208 3.25 -16.72 23.42
CA PHE A 208 3.74 -15.75 22.44
C PHE A 208 4.94 -16.29 21.67
N VAL A 209 5.97 -16.75 22.38
CA VAL A 209 7.24 -17.20 21.77
C VAL A 209 7.03 -18.41 20.89
N VAL A 210 6.32 -19.44 21.38
CA VAL A 210 6.05 -20.66 20.61
C VAL A 210 5.22 -20.33 19.37
N THR A 211 4.15 -19.55 19.49
CA THR A 211 3.32 -19.20 18.32
C THR A 211 4.10 -18.40 17.28
N PHE A 212 4.91 -17.45 17.72
CA PHE A 212 5.76 -16.67 16.81
C PHE A 212 6.81 -17.54 16.12
N ALA A 213 7.43 -18.47 16.84
CA ALA A 213 8.37 -19.44 16.28
C ALA A 213 7.69 -20.37 15.26
N LEU A 214 6.49 -20.88 15.57
CA LEU A 214 5.73 -21.73 14.64
C LEU A 214 5.39 -21.01 13.33
N LEU A 215 5.06 -19.71 13.37
CA LEU A 215 4.89 -18.88 12.17
C LEU A 215 6.20 -18.68 11.42
N GLY A 216 7.28 -18.35 12.13
CA GLY A 216 8.59 -18.11 11.55
C GLY A 216 9.20 -19.35 10.87
N LEU A 217 8.96 -20.52 11.44
CA LEU A 217 9.37 -21.83 10.90
C LEU A 217 8.41 -22.36 9.82
N GLY A 218 7.28 -21.69 9.56
CA GLY A 218 6.30 -22.12 8.57
C GLY A 218 5.51 -23.37 8.95
N ILE A 219 5.58 -23.82 10.21
CA ILE A 219 4.80 -24.97 10.72
C ILE A 219 3.30 -24.64 10.71
N ILE A 220 2.97 -23.38 11.03
CA ILE A 220 1.62 -22.85 10.83
C ILE A 220 1.65 -21.78 9.73
N ALA A 221 0.68 -21.84 8.81
CA ALA A 221 0.64 -20.94 7.67
C ALA A 221 0.39 -19.49 8.11
N SER A 222 1.25 -18.56 7.71
CA SER A 222 1.06 -17.12 7.91
C SER A 222 -0.15 -16.61 7.11
N THR A 223 -0.86 -15.63 7.67
CA THR A 223 -2.03 -14.96 7.08
C THR A 223 -1.86 -13.46 7.13
N GLU A 224 -2.57 -12.71 6.29
CA GLU A 224 -2.54 -11.24 6.27
C GLU A 224 -2.90 -10.56 7.60
N PHE A 225 -3.59 -11.30 8.48
CA PHE A 225 -4.04 -10.81 9.78
C PHE A 225 -3.01 -10.99 10.91
N ASP A 226 -1.96 -11.78 10.72
CA ASP A 226 -1.02 -12.11 11.81
C ASP A 226 -0.02 -10.99 12.13
N LEU A 227 0.60 -11.08 13.30
CA LEU A 227 1.51 -10.08 13.82
C LEU A 227 2.76 -9.89 12.95
N THR A 228 3.21 -10.93 12.24
CA THR A 228 4.34 -10.83 11.31
C THR A 228 4.03 -9.88 10.15
N GLN A 229 2.79 -9.92 9.65
CA GLN A 229 2.33 -9.03 8.59
C GLN A 229 2.12 -7.60 9.09
N VAL A 230 1.69 -7.42 10.34
CA VAL A 230 1.63 -6.09 10.97
C VAL A 230 3.01 -5.43 10.98
N PHE A 231 4.06 -6.16 11.38
CA PHE A 231 5.43 -5.63 11.36
C PHE A 231 5.93 -5.34 9.94
N LYS A 232 5.68 -6.25 8.98
CA LYS A 232 6.03 -6.04 7.56
C LYS A 232 5.33 -4.80 6.99
N GLN A 233 4.04 -4.62 7.28
CA GLN A 233 3.26 -3.46 6.84
C GLN A 233 3.78 -2.17 7.47
N ALA A 234 4.13 -2.19 8.75
CA ALA A 234 4.72 -1.02 9.43
C ALA A 234 6.06 -0.62 8.80
N LYS A 235 6.91 -1.58 8.45
CA LYS A 235 8.17 -1.34 7.73
C LYS A 235 7.93 -0.73 6.35
N ARG A 236 7.05 -1.33 5.53
CA ARG A 236 6.69 -0.80 4.20
C ARG A 236 6.14 0.63 4.26
N ARG A 237 5.31 0.93 5.27
CA ARG A 237 4.80 2.30 5.48
C ARG A 237 5.91 3.30 5.81
N ARG A 238 6.92 2.89 6.59
CA ARG A 238 8.08 3.76 6.90
C ARG A 238 8.92 4.01 5.64
N GLU A 239 9.20 2.97 4.86
CA GLU A 239 9.92 3.07 3.59
C GLU A 239 9.18 3.98 2.59
N PHE A 240 7.86 3.79 2.44
CA PHE A 240 7.04 4.62 1.56
C PHE A 240 7.04 6.10 1.99
N LYS A 241 6.95 6.39 3.29
CA LYS A 241 7.06 7.75 3.81
C LYS A 241 8.42 8.39 3.50
N GLN A 242 9.50 7.61 3.55
CA GLN A 242 10.84 8.09 3.17
C GLN A 242 10.90 8.42 1.69
N VAL A 243 10.35 7.57 0.82
CA VAL A 243 10.27 7.83 -0.63
C VAL A 243 9.48 9.12 -0.90
N ILE A 244 8.31 9.30 -0.26
CA ILE A 244 7.53 10.54 -0.40
C ILE A 244 8.31 11.76 0.10
N ALA A 245 8.97 11.65 1.26
CA ALA A 245 9.73 12.76 1.82
C ALA A 245 10.94 13.16 0.95
N GLN A 246 11.52 12.21 0.21
CA GLN A 246 12.63 12.43 -0.72
C GLN A 246 12.15 12.81 -2.12
N ALA A 247 10.91 12.54 -2.47
CA ALA A 247 10.33 12.95 -3.73
C ALA A 247 10.25 14.49 -3.78
N GLN A 248 11.15 15.11 -4.52
CA GLN A 248 11.00 16.52 -4.87
C GLN A 248 9.83 16.63 -5.84
N PRO A 249 8.81 17.46 -5.58
CA PRO A 249 7.86 17.80 -6.63
C PRO A 249 8.69 18.35 -7.79
N ASN A 250 8.50 17.81 -8.99
CA ASN A 250 9.12 18.37 -10.18
C ASN A 250 8.92 19.88 -10.13
N ARG A 251 10.02 20.66 -10.21
CA ARG A 251 9.92 22.10 -10.44
C ARG A 251 8.99 22.25 -11.64
N ILE A 252 7.80 22.78 -11.39
CA ILE A 252 6.92 23.26 -12.45
C ILE A 252 7.82 24.16 -13.27
N HIS A 253 8.23 23.70 -14.47
CA HIS A 253 8.98 24.55 -15.36
C HIS A 253 8.07 25.75 -15.56
N LYS A 254 8.57 26.94 -15.18
CA LYS A 254 7.88 28.21 -15.45
C LYS A 254 7.42 28.10 -16.90
N GLU A 255 6.11 28.07 -17.14
CA GLU A 255 5.57 28.03 -18.49
C GLU A 255 6.29 29.13 -19.26
N LYS A 256 6.97 28.73 -20.34
CA LYS A 256 7.76 29.66 -21.12
C LYS A 256 6.77 30.70 -21.63
N GLU A 257 6.93 31.94 -21.17
CA GLU A 257 6.01 33.04 -21.48
C GLU A 257 5.97 33.20 -23.01
N VAL A 258 4.87 32.76 -23.63
CA VAL A 258 4.74 32.74 -25.08
C VAL A 258 4.65 34.17 -25.57
N THR A 259 5.60 34.59 -26.39
CA THR A 259 5.63 35.96 -26.91
C THR A 259 4.49 36.16 -27.94
N PRO A 260 3.95 37.39 -28.09
CA PRO A 260 2.92 37.67 -29.10
C PRO A 260 3.29 37.21 -30.53
N LEU A 261 4.57 37.33 -30.90
CA LEU A 261 5.08 36.85 -32.20
C LEU A 261 5.06 35.33 -32.33
N GLU A 262 5.28 34.58 -31.26
CA GLU A 262 5.18 33.12 -31.27
C GLU A 262 3.73 32.67 -31.45
N LEU A 263 2.77 33.38 -30.84
CA LEU A 263 1.33 33.16 -31.05
C LEU A 263 0.91 33.42 -32.50
N ILE A 264 1.35 34.52 -33.10
CA ILE A 264 1.06 34.85 -34.51
C ILE A 264 1.62 33.77 -35.44
N ARG A 265 2.88 33.34 -35.23
CA ARG A 265 3.49 32.26 -36.03
C ARG A 265 2.77 30.93 -35.86
N ALA A 266 2.36 30.59 -34.65
CA ALA A 266 1.61 29.37 -34.37
C ALA A 266 0.28 29.37 -35.12
N ARG A 267 -0.45 30.50 -35.08
CA ARG A 267 -1.72 30.66 -35.80
C ARG A 267 -1.56 30.60 -37.32
N LEU A 268 -0.53 31.23 -37.88
CA LEU A 268 -0.21 31.14 -39.31
C LEU A 268 0.13 29.71 -39.73
N SER A 269 0.89 29.00 -38.89
CA SER A 269 1.23 27.59 -39.14
C SER A 269 0.00 26.69 -39.06
N ASP A 270 -0.94 26.98 -38.16
CA ASP A 270 -2.21 26.28 -38.01
C ASP A 270 -3.13 26.48 -39.23
N PHE A 271 -3.27 27.70 -39.74
CA PHE A 271 -4.02 27.95 -40.98
C PHE A 271 -3.48 27.13 -42.16
N VAL A 272 -2.16 27.13 -42.35
CA VAL A 272 -1.52 26.35 -43.42
C VAL A 272 -1.67 24.84 -43.20
N ALA A 273 -1.57 24.37 -41.96
CA ALA A 273 -1.77 22.94 -41.64
C ALA A 273 -3.21 22.48 -41.94
N GLN A 274 -4.20 23.36 -41.80
CA GLN A 274 -5.60 23.10 -42.13
C GLN A 274 -5.91 23.28 -43.63
N GLY A 275 -4.93 23.67 -44.45
CA GLY A 275 -5.11 23.94 -45.88
C GLY A 275 -5.77 25.28 -46.19
N ASN A 276 -5.90 26.17 -45.19
CA ASN A 276 -6.49 27.50 -45.32
C ASN A 276 -5.42 28.55 -45.70
N ASP A 277 -4.65 28.29 -46.76
CA ASP A 277 -3.45 29.08 -47.10
C ASP A 277 -3.78 30.54 -47.48
N LEU A 278 -4.91 30.80 -48.12
CA LEU A 278 -5.33 32.16 -48.49
C LEU A 278 -5.68 33.00 -47.24
N SER A 279 -6.40 32.40 -46.29
CA SER A 279 -6.67 33.05 -45.00
C SER A 279 -5.38 33.26 -44.18
N ALA A 280 -4.42 32.34 -44.29
CA ALA A 280 -3.08 32.55 -43.72
C ALA A 280 -2.38 33.75 -44.36
N ALA A 281 -2.54 33.94 -45.67
CA ALA A 281 -1.93 35.05 -46.40
C ALA A 281 -2.53 36.40 -46.02
N ASP A 282 -3.86 36.51 -45.94
CA ASP A 282 -4.54 37.71 -45.48
C ASP A 282 -4.11 38.09 -44.06
N PHE A 283 -4.15 37.11 -43.15
CA PHE A 283 -3.73 37.30 -41.77
C PHE A 283 -2.25 37.71 -41.69
N TYR A 284 -1.38 37.10 -42.48
CA TYR A 284 0.04 37.45 -42.52
C TYR A 284 0.28 38.89 -42.96
N LEU A 285 -0.40 39.34 -44.01
CA LEU A 285 -0.19 40.70 -44.54
C LEU A 285 -0.70 41.77 -43.57
N ASP A 286 -1.77 41.50 -42.83
CA ASP A 286 -2.24 42.40 -41.77
C ASP A 286 -1.27 42.43 -40.59
N GLU A 287 -0.80 41.27 -40.13
CA GLU A 287 0.18 41.19 -39.04
C GLU A 287 1.53 41.78 -39.43
N LEU A 288 1.92 41.72 -40.70
CA LEU A 288 3.19 42.28 -41.18
C LEU A 288 3.22 43.82 -41.09
N LYS A 289 2.06 44.49 -41.23
CA LYS A 289 1.93 45.95 -41.04
C LYS A 289 2.25 46.35 -39.60
N LEU A 290 1.80 45.55 -38.64
CA LEU A 290 2.00 45.77 -37.21
C LEU A 290 3.37 45.27 -36.74
N HIS A 291 3.87 44.22 -37.38
CA HIS A 291 5.08 43.51 -37.00
C HIS A 291 6.00 43.26 -38.22
N PRO A 292 6.71 44.29 -38.74
CA PRO A 292 7.54 44.15 -39.95
C PRO A 292 8.66 43.10 -39.84
N LYS A 293 9.12 42.84 -38.60
CA LYS A 293 10.14 41.83 -38.27
C LYS A 293 9.57 40.41 -38.12
N LEU A 294 8.29 40.18 -38.42
CA LEU A 294 7.68 38.86 -38.40
C LEU A 294 8.35 37.96 -39.45
N LYS A 295 9.10 36.98 -38.93
CA LYS A 295 9.71 35.89 -39.68
C LYS A 295 8.87 34.64 -39.57
N LEU A 296 8.69 33.94 -40.67
CA LEU A 296 7.95 32.69 -40.74
C LEU A 296 8.90 31.48 -40.81
N ASN A 297 8.37 30.29 -40.59
CA ASN A 297 9.08 29.07 -40.97
C ASN A 297 8.98 28.88 -42.50
N GLN A 298 9.87 28.08 -43.07
CA GLN A 298 9.98 27.89 -44.51
C GLN A 298 8.66 27.43 -45.17
N GLN A 299 7.98 26.44 -44.58
CA GLN A 299 6.77 25.85 -45.14
C GLN A 299 5.62 26.87 -45.17
N THR A 300 5.35 27.54 -44.05
CA THR A 300 4.29 28.54 -43.94
C THR A 300 4.57 29.74 -44.84
N HIS A 301 5.83 30.18 -44.93
CA HIS A 301 6.24 31.30 -45.77
C HIS A 301 6.02 31.00 -47.26
N ALA A 302 6.42 29.83 -47.73
CA ALA A 302 6.22 29.40 -49.11
C ALA A 302 4.74 29.17 -49.44
N ALA A 303 3.94 28.61 -48.52
CA ALA A 303 2.51 28.38 -48.71
C ALA A 303 1.73 29.69 -48.88
N ILE A 304 2.02 30.69 -48.03
CA ILE A 304 1.39 32.02 -48.12
C ILE A 304 1.72 32.71 -49.45
N ALA A 305 3.00 32.73 -49.83
CA ALA A 305 3.41 33.35 -51.08
C ALA A 305 2.77 32.65 -52.30
N LYS A 306 2.68 31.32 -52.27
CA LYS A 306 1.99 30.53 -53.29
C LYS A 306 0.50 30.85 -53.35
N ALA A 307 -0.17 30.96 -52.21
CA ALA A 307 -1.60 31.26 -52.14
C ALA A 307 -1.92 32.62 -52.76
N LEU A 308 -1.13 33.65 -52.44
CA LEU A 308 -1.25 34.99 -53.05
C LEU A 308 -1.08 34.95 -54.58
N MET A 309 -0.10 34.17 -55.06
CA MET A 309 0.13 34.00 -56.49
C MET A 309 -1.03 33.33 -57.22
N LEU A 310 -1.64 32.32 -56.59
CA LEU A 310 -2.77 31.57 -57.16
C LEU A 310 -4.07 32.39 -57.12
N ASP A 311 -4.23 33.25 -56.11
CA ASP A 311 -5.36 34.18 -55.97
C ASP A 311 -5.28 35.39 -56.93
N GLY A 312 -4.13 35.58 -57.58
CA GLY A 312 -3.92 36.67 -58.55
C GLY A 312 -3.33 37.95 -57.93
N ARG A 313 -3.00 37.94 -56.64
CA ARG A 313 -2.31 39.03 -55.93
C ARG A 313 -0.81 38.94 -56.16
N ILE A 314 -0.40 39.14 -57.41
CA ILE A 314 0.96 38.88 -57.88
C ILE A 314 2.00 39.77 -57.19
N GLU A 315 1.70 41.05 -56.95
CA GLU A 315 2.62 41.98 -56.30
C GLU A 315 2.92 41.55 -54.85
N ASP A 316 1.88 41.29 -54.06
CA ASP A 316 2.00 40.78 -52.69
C ASP A 316 2.78 39.45 -52.67
N GLY A 317 2.42 38.51 -53.55
CA GLY A 317 3.09 37.21 -53.63
C GLY A 317 4.58 37.33 -53.99
N VAL A 318 4.93 38.27 -54.88
CA VAL A 318 6.33 38.52 -55.24
C VAL A 318 7.10 39.08 -54.05
N GLU A 319 6.53 40.05 -53.32
CA GLU A 319 7.17 40.63 -52.15
C GLU A 319 7.44 39.58 -51.06
N VAL A 320 6.46 38.70 -50.80
CA VAL A 320 6.62 37.62 -49.83
C VAL A 320 7.67 36.60 -50.29
N TYR A 321 7.73 36.24 -51.58
CA TYR A 321 8.78 35.35 -52.08
C TYR A 321 10.18 35.98 -52.10
N GLU A 322 10.30 37.28 -52.35
CA GLU A 322 11.57 38.00 -52.20
C GLU A 322 12.03 37.96 -50.73
N LYS A 323 11.09 38.18 -49.79
CA LYS A 323 11.37 38.02 -48.35
C LYS A 323 11.76 36.57 -48.02
N TYR A 324 11.11 35.58 -48.60
CA TYR A 324 11.46 34.16 -48.45
C TYR A 324 12.91 33.87 -48.85
N LEU A 325 13.34 34.34 -50.03
CA LEU A 325 14.70 34.12 -50.52
C LEU A 325 15.77 34.79 -49.65
N THR A 326 15.44 35.89 -48.97
CA THR A 326 16.35 36.58 -48.06
C THR A 326 16.41 35.94 -46.67
N GLU A 327 15.28 35.45 -46.15
CA GLU A 327 15.18 34.87 -44.81
C GLU A 327 15.58 33.40 -44.74
N HIS A 328 15.36 32.62 -45.80
CA HIS A 328 15.60 31.18 -45.85
C HIS A 328 16.77 30.82 -46.76
N LYS A 329 17.99 31.25 -46.39
CA LYS A 329 19.21 31.05 -47.22
C LYS A 329 19.57 29.59 -47.53
N ASN A 330 19.16 28.68 -46.66
CA ASN A 330 19.48 27.25 -46.76
C ASN A 330 18.29 26.40 -47.23
N ALA A 331 17.21 27.03 -47.72
CA ALA A 331 16.07 26.30 -48.24
C ALA A 331 16.43 25.59 -49.55
N ASN A 332 15.96 24.35 -49.71
CA ASN A 332 16.30 23.50 -50.87
C ASN A 332 15.56 23.90 -52.15
N ASP A 333 14.50 24.70 -52.04
CA ASP A 333 13.58 25.10 -53.12
C ASP A 333 13.81 26.55 -53.60
N ARG A 334 14.93 27.17 -53.19
CA ARG A 334 15.24 28.56 -53.54
C ARG A 334 15.41 28.77 -55.04
N GLY A 335 15.99 27.80 -55.75
CA GLY A 335 16.10 27.83 -57.21
C GLY A 335 14.74 27.87 -57.89
N GLU A 336 13.80 27.03 -57.45
CA GLU A 336 12.41 27.01 -57.94
C GLU A 336 11.68 28.33 -57.65
N VAL A 337 11.81 28.85 -56.42
CA VAL A 337 11.19 30.13 -56.02
C VAL A 337 11.76 31.30 -56.83
N ALA A 338 13.09 31.37 -57.00
CA ALA A 338 13.73 32.41 -57.80
C ALA A 338 13.28 32.34 -59.27
N LEU A 339 13.13 31.14 -59.82
CA LEU A 339 12.67 30.95 -61.19
C LEU A 339 11.20 31.37 -61.38
N LEU A 340 10.34 31.04 -60.41
CA LEU A 340 8.95 31.50 -60.38
C LEU A 340 8.88 33.03 -60.33
N LEU A 341 9.66 33.66 -59.44
CA LEU A 341 9.76 35.11 -59.34
C LEU A 341 10.23 35.74 -60.66
N THR A 342 11.30 35.21 -61.28
CA THR A 342 11.78 35.68 -62.57
C THR A 342 10.67 35.64 -63.61
N ALA A 343 9.94 34.53 -63.73
CA ALA A 343 8.83 34.42 -64.67
C ALA A 343 7.74 35.47 -64.43
N LYS A 344 7.40 35.75 -63.16
CA LYS A 344 6.42 36.79 -62.80
C LYS A 344 6.92 38.19 -63.11
N TYR A 345 8.19 38.48 -62.87
CA TYR A 345 8.81 39.76 -63.22
C TYR A 345 8.87 40.00 -64.73
N VAL A 346 9.16 38.99 -65.54
CA VAL A 346 9.22 39.12 -67.01
C VAL A 346 7.83 39.26 -67.63
N ARG A 347 6.90 38.38 -67.23
CA ARG A 347 5.62 38.21 -67.94
C ARG A 347 4.51 39.11 -67.43
N ILE A 348 4.53 39.47 -66.14
CA ILE A 348 3.44 40.22 -65.50
C ILE A 348 3.92 41.61 -65.08
N LEU A 349 4.95 41.69 -64.23
CA LEU A 349 5.36 42.96 -63.62
C LEU A 349 6.29 43.81 -64.51
N LYS A 350 6.74 43.25 -65.65
CA LYS A 350 7.61 43.91 -66.63
C LYS A 350 8.87 44.55 -66.03
N ASN A 351 9.40 43.96 -64.95
CA ASN A 351 10.64 44.39 -64.28
C ASN A 351 11.82 43.52 -64.72
N TYR A 352 12.29 43.75 -65.94
CA TYR A 352 13.37 42.98 -66.56
C TYR A 352 14.71 43.11 -65.82
N LYS A 353 14.95 44.25 -65.18
CA LYS A 353 16.17 44.47 -64.39
C LYS A 353 16.27 43.50 -63.23
N ARG A 354 15.21 43.39 -62.41
CA ARG A 354 15.17 42.46 -61.27
C ARG A 354 15.18 41.01 -61.72
N ALA A 355 14.47 40.69 -62.81
CA ALA A 355 14.50 39.35 -63.41
C ALA A 355 15.92 38.91 -63.79
N LYS A 356 16.71 39.79 -64.41
CA LYS A 356 18.11 39.52 -64.78
C LYS A 356 19.01 39.32 -63.55
N GLU A 357 18.78 40.09 -62.49
CA GLU A 357 19.49 39.94 -61.22
C GLU A 357 19.22 38.57 -60.57
N LEU A 358 17.96 38.13 -60.53
CA LEU A 358 17.58 36.83 -59.97
C LEU A 358 18.21 35.67 -60.73
N LEU A 359 18.17 35.69 -62.07
CA LEU A 359 18.82 34.67 -62.90
C LEU A 359 20.32 34.59 -62.64
N LYS A 360 20.99 35.74 -62.52
CA LYS A 360 22.42 35.78 -62.21
C LYS A 360 22.72 35.30 -60.78
N GLN A 361 21.92 35.72 -59.80
CA GLN A 361 22.13 35.45 -58.39
C GLN A 361 21.92 33.95 -58.06
N PHE A 362 20.92 33.32 -58.66
CA PHE A 362 20.52 31.95 -58.35
C PHE A 362 20.96 30.92 -59.41
N ASN A 363 21.86 31.29 -60.33
CA ASN A 363 22.31 30.44 -61.43
C ASN A 363 22.80 29.06 -60.98
N SER A 364 23.53 28.98 -59.86
CA SER A 364 24.02 27.71 -59.30
C SER A 364 22.96 26.90 -58.54
N GLU A 365 21.82 27.51 -58.21
CA GLU A 365 20.72 26.88 -57.47
C GLU A 365 19.63 26.31 -58.40
N PHE A 366 19.69 26.56 -59.71
CA PHE A 366 18.74 25.99 -60.67
C PHE A 366 19.05 24.52 -61.00
N SER A 367 18.02 23.66 -60.88
CA SER A 367 18.14 22.25 -61.23
C SER A 367 18.25 22.03 -62.75
N ASP A 368 18.85 20.91 -63.16
CA ASP A 368 19.01 20.56 -64.59
C ASP A 368 17.67 20.54 -65.36
N LYS A 369 16.58 20.16 -64.68
CA LYS A 369 15.23 20.11 -65.26
C LYS A 369 14.71 21.50 -65.65
N HIS A 370 15.23 22.56 -65.06
CA HIS A 370 14.77 23.93 -65.25
C HIS A 370 15.63 24.74 -66.23
N LYS A 371 16.76 24.21 -66.70
CA LYS A 371 17.69 24.92 -67.61
C LYS A 371 17.02 25.43 -68.90
N HIS A 372 16.15 24.63 -69.51
CA HIS A 372 15.42 25.06 -70.71
C HIS A 372 14.50 26.26 -70.43
N PHE A 373 13.84 26.27 -69.27
CA PHE A 373 12.96 27.37 -68.86
C PHE A 373 13.75 28.64 -68.53
N VAL A 374 14.93 28.50 -67.90
CA VAL A 374 15.88 29.62 -67.69
C VAL A 374 16.26 30.26 -69.02
N THR A 375 16.70 29.48 -70.01
CA THR A 375 17.05 30.00 -71.36
C THR A 375 15.86 30.68 -72.04
N THR A 376 14.66 30.15 -71.86
CA THR A 376 13.43 30.77 -72.39
C THR A 376 13.20 32.16 -71.79
N LEU A 377 13.32 32.30 -70.47
CA LEU A 377 13.17 33.58 -69.78
C LEU A 377 14.29 34.57 -70.16
N GLU A 378 15.52 34.10 -70.36
CA GLU A 378 16.63 34.94 -70.85
C GLU A 378 16.35 35.53 -72.24
N ASN A 379 15.80 34.72 -73.15
CA ASN A 379 15.41 35.17 -74.48
C ASN A 379 14.23 36.14 -74.43
N GLU A 380 13.22 35.89 -73.59
CA GLU A 380 12.10 36.82 -73.37
C GLU A 380 12.59 38.19 -72.86
N ILE A 381 13.54 38.19 -71.92
CA ILE A 381 14.16 39.43 -71.41
C ILE A 381 14.90 40.17 -72.53
N GLN A 382 15.69 39.47 -73.35
CA GLN A 382 16.45 40.09 -74.44
C GLN A 382 15.52 40.68 -75.52
N HIS A 383 14.48 39.95 -75.91
CA HIS A 383 13.54 40.38 -76.94
C HIS A 383 12.76 41.64 -76.51
N ASP A 384 12.20 41.64 -75.30
CA ASP A 384 11.39 42.77 -74.83
C ASP A 384 12.26 44.00 -74.48
N SER A 385 13.51 43.81 -74.03
CA SER A 385 14.45 44.91 -73.76
C SER A 385 14.92 45.69 -75.00
N LEU A 386 14.70 45.14 -76.19
CA LEU A 386 14.98 45.78 -77.48
C LEU A 386 13.73 46.45 -78.09
N SER A 387 12.54 46.25 -77.47
CA SER A 387 11.24 46.74 -77.95
C SER A 387 10.69 47.94 -77.18
N THR A 388 11.36 48.34 -76.10
CA THR A 388 11.15 49.54 -75.27
C THR A 388 12.32 50.48 -75.41
#